data_AF-A0A961YV96-F1
#
_entry.id   AF-A0A961YV96-F1
#
_cell.length_a   1.000
_cell.length_b   1.000
_cell.length_c   1.000
_cell.angle_alpha   90.00
_cell.angle_beta   90.00
_cell.angle_gamma   90.00
#
_symmetry.space_group_name_H-M   'P 1'
#
loop_
_entity.id
_entity.type
_entity.pdbx_description
1 polymer ?
#
loop_
_entity_poly.entity_id
_entity_poly.type
_entity_poly.pdbx_seq_one_letter_code
_entity_poly.pdbx_strand_id
1 'polypeptide(L)'
;SSPTDVDDQLGVHAAEALSWLRWLGPDDAALVRARLSGAPWKSICWRFGISRPTADRRWRYALALIAWRLNGHGGSEQTPSLRSLLGIGMRRAA
;
A
#
# COMPACT_ATOMS: atom_id res chain seq x y z
N SER A 1 -20.76 25.78 -0.98
CA SER A 1 -19.47 25.27 -1.45
C SER A 1 -19.52 25.15 -2.95
N SER A 2 -18.57 25.77 -3.65
CA SER A 2 -18.52 25.76 -5.12
C SER A 2 -18.01 24.40 -5.62
N PRO A 3 -18.38 23.96 -6.83
CA PRO A 3 -17.94 22.67 -7.38
C PRO A 3 -16.42 22.48 -7.43
N THR A 4 -15.67 23.56 -7.60
CA THR A 4 -14.20 23.55 -7.67
C THR A 4 -13.52 23.21 -6.34
N ASP A 5 -14.10 23.57 -5.20
CA ASP A 5 -13.52 23.28 -3.87
C ASP A 5 -13.48 21.77 -3.59
N VAL A 6 -14.49 21.03 -4.08
CA VAL A 6 -14.58 19.58 -3.90
C VAL A 6 -13.53 18.86 -4.74
N ASP A 7 -13.31 19.31 -5.97
CA ASP A 7 -12.29 18.75 -6.86
C ASP A 7 -10.88 19.03 -6.34
N ASP A 8 -10.62 20.23 -5.80
CA ASP A 8 -9.36 20.58 -5.15
C ASP A 8 -9.12 19.72 -3.91
N GLN A 9 -10.14 19.53 -3.07
CA GLN A 9 -10.03 18.71 -1.87
C GLN A 9 -9.84 17.22 -2.19
N LEU A 10 -10.50 16.71 -3.24
CA LEU A 10 -10.24 15.36 -3.76
C LEU A 10 -8.81 15.20 -4.28
N GLY A 11 -8.29 16.24 -4.95
CA GLY A 11 -6.90 16.32 -5.39
C GLY A 11 -5.90 16.26 -4.23
N VAL A 12 -6.18 16.97 -3.14
CA VAL A 12 -5.36 16.95 -1.91
C VAL A 12 -5.35 15.57 -1.27
N HIS A 13 -6.51 14.93 -1.10
CA HIS A 13 -6.59 13.58 -0.54
C HIS A 13 -5.89 12.53 -1.42
N ALA A 14 -5.99 12.66 -2.74
CA ALA A 14 -5.29 11.79 -3.67
C ALA A 14 -3.77 11.96 -3.58
N ALA A 15 -3.28 13.20 -3.49
CA ALA A 15 -1.86 13.49 -3.32
C ALA A 15 -1.32 12.97 -1.97
N GLU A 16 -2.07 13.14 -0.89
CA GLU A 16 -1.73 12.61 0.42
C GLU A 16 -1.62 11.09 0.40
N ALA A 17 -2.62 10.40 -0.16
CA ALA A 17 -2.61 8.93 -0.28
C ALA A 17 -1.44 8.43 -1.13
N LEU A 18 -1.12 9.13 -2.23
CA LEU A 18 0.05 8.80 -3.07
C LEU A 18 1.36 9.02 -2.33
N SER A 19 1.42 9.97 -1.40
CA SER A 19 2.61 10.23 -0.60
C SER A 19 3.00 9.00 0.25
N TRP A 20 2.02 8.21 0.72
CA TRP A 20 2.27 7.02 1.56
C TRP A 20 3.02 5.91 0.82
N LEU A 21 3.00 5.91 -0.53
CA LEU A 21 3.77 4.97 -1.34
C LEU A 21 5.28 5.10 -1.14
N ARG A 22 5.77 6.23 -0.61
CA ARG A 22 7.19 6.42 -0.26
C ARG A 22 7.70 5.45 0.80
N TRP A 23 6.81 4.81 1.56
CA TRP A 23 7.17 3.80 2.57
C TRP A 23 7.42 2.42 1.96
N LEU A 24 7.12 2.24 0.67
CA LEU A 24 7.25 0.97 -0.03
C LEU A 24 8.52 0.95 -0.87
N GLY A 25 9.04 -0.25 -1.14
CA GLY A 25 10.02 -0.44 -2.19
C GLY A 25 9.48 -0.02 -3.57
N PRO A 26 10.34 0.35 -4.52
CA PRO A 26 9.91 0.92 -5.81
C PRO A 26 8.97 0.01 -6.60
N ASP A 27 9.24 -1.30 -6.61
CA ASP A 27 8.39 -2.29 -7.30
C ASP A 27 7.00 -2.41 -6.65
N ASP A 28 6.94 -2.42 -5.32
CA ASP A 28 5.68 -2.53 -4.59
C ASP A 28 4.86 -1.24 -4.73
N ALA A 29 5.51 -0.07 -4.71
CA ALA A 29 4.87 1.21 -4.99
C ALA A 29 4.28 1.25 -6.41
N ALA A 30 5.01 0.78 -7.42
CA ALA A 30 4.55 0.70 -8.79
C ALA A 30 3.38 -0.28 -8.96
N LEU A 31 3.45 -1.44 -8.29
CA LEU A 31 2.38 -2.44 -8.29
C LEU A 31 1.10 -1.88 -7.66
N VAL A 32 1.22 -1.22 -6.50
CA VAL A 32 0.09 -0.60 -5.80
C VAL A 32 -0.54 0.49 -6.67
N ARG A 33 0.27 1.38 -7.27
CA ARG A 33 -0.23 2.42 -8.16
C ARG A 33 -1.01 1.84 -9.34
N ALA A 34 -0.49 0.79 -9.98
CA ALA A 34 -1.19 0.11 -11.07
C ALA A 34 -2.52 -0.51 -10.60
N ARG A 35 -2.54 -1.08 -9.40
CA ARG A 35 -3.76 -1.69 -8.86
C ARG A 35 -4.81 -0.65 -8.47
N LEU A 36 -4.39 0.49 -7.93
CA LEU A 36 -5.24 1.65 -7.63
C LEU A 36 -5.81 2.30 -8.89
N SER A 37 -5.03 2.33 -9.99
CA SER A 37 -5.50 2.79 -11.30
C SER A 37 -6.40 1.76 -12.02
N GLY A 38 -6.86 0.72 -11.32
CA GLY A 38 -7.77 -0.29 -11.87
C GLY A 38 -7.14 -1.30 -12.82
N ALA A 39 -5.80 -1.38 -12.92
CA ALA A 39 -5.17 -2.35 -13.82
C ALA A 39 -5.52 -3.80 -13.43
N PRO A 40 -5.86 -4.67 -14.40
CA PRO A 40 -6.20 -6.06 -14.11
C PRO A 40 -4.97 -6.85 -13.68
N TRP A 41 -5.17 -7.83 -12.79
CA TRP A 41 -4.08 -8.68 -12.28
C TRP A 41 -3.23 -9.31 -13.38
N LYS A 42 -3.84 -9.71 -14.51
CA LYS A 42 -3.09 -10.26 -15.65
C LYS A 42 -2.07 -9.25 -16.16
N SER A 43 -2.45 -8.00 -16.41
CA SER A 43 -1.52 -6.96 -16.87
C SER A 43 -0.40 -6.69 -15.86
N ILE A 44 -0.73 -6.67 -14.57
CA ILE A 44 0.25 -6.47 -13.49
C ILE A 44 1.24 -7.63 -13.48
N CYS A 45 0.77 -8.89 -13.47
CA CYS A 45 1.64 -10.06 -13.45
C CYS A 45 2.62 -10.09 -14.64
N TRP A 46 2.13 -9.75 -15.84
CA TRP A 46 2.95 -9.65 -17.04
C TRP A 46 4.00 -8.55 -16.94
N ARG A 47 3.60 -7.34 -16.48
CA ARG A 47 4.51 -6.20 -16.33
C ARG A 47 5.66 -6.48 -15.36
N PHE A 48 5.39 -7.17 -14.27
CA PHE A 48 6.38 -7.43 -13.21
C PHE A 48 7.07 -8.80 -13.32
N GLY A 49 6.68 -9.65 -14.29
CA GLY A 49 7.24 -10.99 -14.44
C GLY A 49 6.98 -11.91 -13.24
N ILE A 50 5.86 -11.71 -12.53
CA ILE A 50 5.53 -12.45 -11.31
C ILE A 50 4.21 -13.21 -11.44
N SER A 51 4.08 -14.29 -10.68
CA SER A 51 2.83 -15.04 -10.58
C SER A 51 1.75 -14.23 -9.85
N ARG A 52 0.47 -14.52 -10.15
CA ARG A 52 -0.67 -13.89 -9.48
C ARG A 52 -0.65 -14.01 -7.95
N PRO A 53 -0.31 -15.18 -7.34
CA PRO A 53 -0.17 -15.28 -5.90
C PRO A 53 0.93 -14.37 -5.32
N THR A 54 2.02 -14.16 -6.07
CA THR A 54 3.10 -13.26 -5.64
C THR A 54 2.66 -11.81 -5.70
N ALA A 55 1.97 -11.40 -6.78
CA ALA A 55 1.41 -10.06 -6.91
C ALA A 55 0.39 -9.74 -5.80
N ASP A 56 -0.50 -10.70 -5.50
CA ASP A 56 -1.50 -10.55 -4.44
C ASP A 56 -0.86 -10.45 -3.04
N ARG A 57 0.19 -11.23 -2.74
CA ARG A 57 0.95 -11.08 -1.48
C ARG A 57 1.61 -9.71 -1.36
N ARG A 58 2.27 -9.22 -2.42
CA ARG A 58 2.90 -7.89 -2.43
C ARG A 58 1.87 -6.77 -2.23
N TRP A 59 0.72 -6.87 -2.88
CA TRP A 59 -0.40 -5.94 -2.68
C TRP A 59 -0.90 -5.92 -1.24
N ARG A 60 -1.20 -7.08 -0.65
CA ARG A 60 -1.67 -7.18 0.74
C ARG A 60 -0.63 -6.65 1.72
N TYR A 61 0.65 -6.95 1.47
CA TYR A 61 1.75 -6.44 2.28
C TYR A 61 1.84 -4.92 2.25
N ALA A 62 1.82 -4.34 1.05
CA ALA A 62 1.90 -2.89 0.91
C ALA A 62 0.74 -2.18 1.63
N LEU A 63 -0.50 -2.67 1.49
CA LEU A 63 -1.66 -2.12 2.20
C LEU A 63 -1.53 -2.26 3.72
N ALA A 64 -1.11 -3.43 4.20
CA ALA A 64 -0.92 -3.66 5.62
C ALA A 64 0.18 -2.77 6.21
N LEU A 65 1.27 -2.55 5.47
CA LEU A 65 2.37 -1.69 5.89
C LEU A 65 1.95 -0.21 5.95
N ILE A 66 1.19 0.26 4.95
CA ILE A 66 0.60 1.61 4.95
C ILE A 66 -0.31 1.80 6.17
N ALA A 67 -1.25 0.86 6.39
CA ALA A 67 -2.15 0.92 7.55
C ALA A 67 -1.39 0.94 8.88
N TRP A 68 -0.36 0.11 9.00
CA TRP A 68 0.49 0.08 10.18
C TRP A 68 1.24 1.40 10.41
N ARG A 69 1.84 2.00 9.37
CA ARG A 69 2.50 3.32 9.47
C ARG A 69 1.51 4.42 9.88
N LEU A 70 0.30 4.40 9.32
CA LEU A 70 -0.77 5.35 9.66
C LEU A 70 -1.26 5.19 11.10
N ASN A 71 -1.19 3.98 11.67
CA ASN A 71 -1.52 3.72 13.08
C ASN A 71 -0.42 4.15 14.08
N GLY A 72 0.41 5.13 13.72
CA GLY A 72 1.41 5.72 14.63
C GLY A 72 2.79 5.08 14.59
N HIS A 73 3.03 4.11 13.70
CA HIS A 73 4.35 3.48 13.56
C HIS A 73 5.26 4.19 12.54
N GLY A 74 4.88 5.38 12.08
CA GLY A 74 5.60 6.20 11.10
C GLY A 74 7.07 6.49 11.44
N GLY A 75 7.43 6.61 12.72
CA GLY A 75 8.80 6.90 13.17
C GLY A 75 9.67 5.67 13.47
N SER A 76 9.16 4.45 13.26
CA SER A 76 9.95 3.25 13.51
C SER A 76 10.91 2.96 12.36
N GLU A 77 12.19 2.71 12.70
CA GLU A 77 13.21 2.29 11.72
C GLU A 77 12.97 0.86 11.22
N GLN A 78 12.25 0.05 11.98
CA GLN A 78 11.97 -1.35 11.66
C GLN A 78 10.80 -1.48 10.68
N THR A 79 11.00 -2.21 9.59
CA THR A 79 9.93 -2.57 8.65
C THR A 79 9.42 -3.98 8.95
N PRO A 80 8.16 -4.14 9.40
CA PRO A 80 7.63 -5.44 9.80
C PRO A 80 7.39 -6.36 8.60
N SER A 81 7.45 -7.67 8.85
CA SER A 81 7.11 -8.68 7.83
C SER A 81 5.59 -8.76 7.61
N LEU A 82 5.16 -9.28 6.45
CA LEU A 82 3.73 -9.52 6.17
C LEU A 82 3.06 -10.39 7.23
N ARG A 83 3.77 -11.43 7.72
CA ARG A 83 3.24 -12.30 8.79
C ARG A 83 3.02 -11.53 10.09
N SER A 84 3.98 -10.69 10.46
CA SER A 84 3.90 -9.84 11.66
C SER A 84 2.75 -8.83 11.57
N LEU A 85 2.59 -8.19 10.41
CA LEU A 85 1.50 -7.24 10.16
C LEU A 85 0.11 -7.88 10.21
N LEU A 86 -0.01 -9.14 9.79
CA LEU A 86 -1.27 -9.89 9.82
C LEU A 86 -1.53 -10.57 11.17
N GLY A 87 -0.69 -10.35 12.19
CA GLY A 87 -0.84 -11.00 13.51
C GLY A 87 -0.60 -12.51 13.50
N ILE A 88 -0.06 -13.07 12.40
CA ILE A 88 0.18 -14.51 12.26
C ILE A 88 1.51 -14.83 12.97
N GLY A 89 1.41 -15.19 14.25
CA GLY A 89 2.53 -15.66 15.07
C GLY A 89 2.93 -14.75 16.24
N MET A 90 2.33 -13.55 16.38
CA MET A 90 2.47 -12.76 17.61
C MET A 90 1.57 -13.36 18.69
N ARG A 91 2.16 -14.17 19.59
CA ARG A 91 1.56 -14.34 20.92
C ARG A 91 1.60 -12.96 21.57
N ARG A 92 0.43 -12.38 21.86
CA ARG A 92 0.35 -11.17 22.67
C ARG A 92 1.05 -11.49 24.01
N ALA A 93 2.14 -10.80 24.32
CA ALA A 93 2.64 -10.77 25.68
C ALA A 93 1.58 -10.03 26.53
N ALA A 94 1.16 -10.69 27.61
CA ALA A 94 0.21 -10.17 28.59
C ALA A 94 0.85 -9.09 29.46
#